data_AF-A0A941UQ69-F1
#
_entry.id   AF-A0A941UQ69-F1
#
_cell.length_a   1.000
_cell.length_b   1.000
_cell.length_c   1.000
_cell.angle_alpha   90.00
_cell.angle_beta   90.00
_cell.angle_gamma   90.00
#
_symmetry.space_group_name_H-M   'P 1'
#
loop_
_entity.id
_entity.type
_entity.pdbx_description
1 polymer ?
#
loop_
_entity_poly.entity_id
_entity_poly.type
_entity_poly.pdbx_seq_one_letter_code
_entity_poly.pdbx_strand_id
1 'polypeptide(L)' 'MYAVIKTGGKQYKVAAGEKLKVEQIPADIGSEITLDQVLAVGAG' A
#
# COMPACT_ATOMS: atom_id res chain seq x y z
N MET A 1 -2.87 9.70 -10.47
CA MET A 1 -3.43 8.34 -10.30
C MET A 1 -3.14 7.88 -8.90
N TYR A 2 -4.14 7.34 -8.20
CA TYR A 2 -4.00 6.82 -6.84
C TYR A 2 -4.72 5.47 -6.71
N ALA A 3 -4.36 4.70 -5.69
CA ALA A 3 -5.07 3.52 -5.26
C ALA A 3 -5.45 3.62 -3.78
N VAL A 4 -6.51 2.94 -3.37
CA VAL A 4 -6.82 2.68 -1.97
C VAL A 4 -6.53 1.21 -1.72
N ILE A 5 -5.62 0.92 -0.79
CA ILE A 5 -5.21 -0.44 -0.43
C ILE A 5 -5.53 -0.73 1.03
N LYS A 6 -5.68 -2.02 1.38
CA LYS A 6 -5.86 -2.47 2.75
C LYS A 6 -4.65 -3.29 3.20
N THR A 7 -4.03 -2.89 4.31
CA THR A 7 -2.97 -3.66 4.97
C THR A 7 -2.98 -3.38 6.46
N GLY A 8 -2.55 -4.31 7.31
CA GLY A 8 -2.54 -4.12 8.77
C GLY A 8 -3.92 -3.76 9.37
N GLY A 9 -5.01 -4.18 8.74
CA GLY A 9 -6.39 -3.84 9.17
C GLY A 9 -6.85 -2.41 8.85
N LYS A 10 -6.00 -1.56 8.26
CA LYS A 10 -6.30 -0.17 7.91
C LYS A 10 -6.33 0.02 6.39
N GLN A 11 -6.97 1.11 5.94
CA GLN A 11 -7.00 1.51 4.54
C GLN A 11 -6.05 2.68 4.31
N TYR A 12 -5.36 2.67 3.18
CA TYR A 12 -4.36 3.68 2.82
C TYR A 12 -4.60 4.13 1.38
N LYS A 13 -4.59 5.45 1.16
CA LYS A 13 -4.48 6.03 -0.18
C LYS A 13 -3.01 6.11 -0.55
N VAL A 14 -2.65 5.61 -1.73
CA VAL A 14 -1.26 5.53 -2.19
C VAL A 14 -1.12 6.06 -3.61
N ALA A 15 0.05 6.66 -3.89
CA ALA A 15 0.49 7.02 -5.23
C ALA A 15 1.90 6.46 -5.49
N ALA A 16 2.24 6.26 -6.76
CA ALA A 16 3.57 5.78 -7.14
C ALA A 16 4.67 6.77 -6.72
N GLY A 17 5.75 6.25 -6.12
CA GLY A 17 6.89 7.05 -5.65
C GLY A 17 6.75 7.63 -4.24
N GLU A 18 5.60 7.44 -3.57
CA GLU A 18 5.37 7.92 -2.21
C GLU A 18 5.95 6.96 -1.15
N LYS A 19 6.47 7.52 -0.05
CA LYS A 19 6.80 6.75 1.15
C LYS A 19 5.58 6.65 2.05
N LEU A 20 5.10 5.43 2.28
CA LEU A 20 3.94 5.15 3.13
C LEU A 20 4.37 4.55 4.47
N LYS A 21 3.87 5.09 5.58
CA LYS A 21 4.00 4.46 6.89
C LYS A 21 2.82 3.51 7.11
N VAL A 22 3.13 2.23 7.31
CA VAL A 22 2.16 1.15 7.56
C VAL A 22 2.47 0.42 8.85
N GLU A 23 1.56 -0.47 9.26
CA GLU A 23 1.84 -1.44 10.32
C GLU A 23 2.94 -2.43 9.90
N GLN A 24 3.47 -3.18 10.86
CA GLN A 24 4.54 -4.14 10.60
C GLN A 24 4.12 -5.21 9.58
N ILE A 25 4.99 -5.46 8.60
CA ILE A 25 4.82 -6.50 7.57
C ILE A 25 5.93 -7.54 7.77
N PRO A 26 5.62 -8.85 7.72
CA PRO A 26 6.62 -9.90 7.81
C PRO A 26 7.42 -10.00 6.50
N ALA A 27 8.41 -9.11 6.35
CA ALA A 27 9.33 -9.07 5.22
C ALA A 27 10.69 -8.52 5.66
N ASP A 28 11.76 -8.98 5.01
CA ASP A 28 13.10 -8.48 5.29
C ASP A 28 13.32 -7.09 4.67
N ILE A 29 14.21 -6.31 5.29
CA ILE A 29 14.54 -4.96 4.80
C ILE A 29 15.09 -5.04 3.38
N GLY A 30 14.52 -4.24 2.48
CA GLY A 30 14.91 -4.20 1.07
C GLY A 30 14.22 -5.24 0.19
N SER A 31 13.39 -6.12 0.77
CA SER A 31 12.57 -7.05 -0.03
C SER A 31 11.42 -6.32 -0.70
N GLU A 32 11.10 -6.72 -1.92
CA GLU A 32 9.85 -6.35 -2.57
C GLU A 32 8.69 -7.14 -1.97
N ILE A 33 7.55 -6.46 -1.77
CA ILE A 33 6.32 -7.08 -1.28
C ILE A 33 5.16 -6.74 -2.20
N THR A 34 4.23 -7.67 -2.35
CA THR A 34 2.98 -7.45 -3.09
C THR A 34 1.85 -7.19 -2.10
N LEU A 35 1.13 -6.07 -2.28
CA LEU A 35 -0.10 -5.76 -1.56
C LEU A 35 -1.28 -6.03 -2.51
N ASP A 36 -1.97 -7.13 -2.27
CA ASP A 36 -3.02 -7.68 -3.14
C ASP A 36 -4.41 -7.09 -2.86
N GLN A 37 -4.65 -6.56 -1.65
CA GLN A 37 -5.93 -5.96 -1.28
C GLN A 37 -6.08 -4.52 -1.76
N VAL A 38 -6.35 -4.36 -3.05
CA VAL A 38 -6.74 -3.08 -3.64
C VAL A 38 -8.26 -2.91 -3.55
N LEU A 39 -8.70 -1.84 -2.88
CA LEU A 39 -10.12 -1.53 -2.69
C LEU A 39 -10.69 -0.58 -3.76
N ALA A 40 -9.86 0.33 -4.25
CA ALA A 40 -10.24 1.27 -5.30
C ALA A 40 -9.03 1.78 -6.07
N VAL A 41 -9.25 2.20 -7.32
CA VAL A 41 -8.27 2.93 -8.13
C VAL A 41 -8.93 4.19 -8.68
N GLY A 42 -8.18 5.28 -8.74
CA GLY A 42 -8.67 6.58 -9.18
C GLY A 42 -7.68 7.27 -10.10
N ALA A 43 -8.20 7.87 -11.17
CA ALA A 43 -7.49 8.77 -12.04
C ALA A 43 -8.23 10.11 -12.02
N GLY A 44 -7.71 11.09 -11.26
CA GLY A 44 -8.38 12.36 -11.01
C GLY A 44 -7.87 12.98 -9.73
#